data_AF-A0A9D9SXK9-F1
#
_entry.id   AF-A0A9D9SXK9-F1
#
_cell.length_a   1.000
_cell.length_b   1.000
_cell.length_c   1.000
_cell.angle_alpha   90.00
_cell.angle_beta   90.00
_cell.angle_gamma   90.00
#
_symmetry.space_group_name_H-M   'P 1'
#
loop_
_entity.id
_entity.type
_entity.pdbx_description
1 polymer ?
#
loop_
_entity_poly.entity_id
_entity_poly.type
_entity_poly.pdbx_seq_one_letter_code
_entity_poly.pdbx_strand_id
1 'polypeptide(L)'
;MPATGQFHFSHYLRVRYSEVDMQGFVFNTNHVVYFQTALQEYFRVIGYDANTQDKGTDFHTVRLSVDFSSPIPADEEVEIHVRTARVGRSSITFDLIATKKSDQHLFSRAEIIWVNADQATHKSVPVSPNLLAQLSKQESVDFSKDEA
;
A
#
# COMPACT_ATOMS: atom_id res chain seq x y z
N MET A 1 -18.16 9.69 -1.44
CA MET A 1 -16.78 9.81 -0.93
C MET A 1 -16.42 8.50 -0.24
N PRO A 2 -15.37 7.76 -0.62
CA PRO A 2 -14.87 6.71 0.26
C PRO A 2 -14.50 7.35 1.59
N ALA A 3 -15.00 6.80 2.70
CA ALA A 3 -14.69 7.34 4.01
C ALA A 3 -13.23 7.03 4.34
N THR A 4 -12.39 8.06 4.37
CA THR A 4 -10.99 7.96 4.84
C THR A 4 -10.92 7.50 6.30
N GLY A 5 -12.03 7.56 7.05
CA GLY A 5 -12.15 7.05 8.42
C GLY A 5 -11.94 5.54 8.59
N GLN A 6 -11.70 4.79 7.51
CA GLN A 6 -11.28 3.38 7.59
C GLN A 6 -9.76 3.17 7.44
N PHE A 7 -8.98 4.26 7.33
CA PHE A 7 -7.53 4.22 7.15
C PHE A 7 -6.84 4.82 8.38
N HIS A 8 -5.90 4.08 8.97
CA HIS A 8 -5.15 4.51 10.16
C HIS A 8 -3.79 5.13 9.83
N PHE A 9 -3.43 5.18 8.54
CA PHE A 9 -2.18 5.73 8.06
C PHE A 9 -2.38 6.47 6.73
N SER A 10 -1.70 7.59 6.59
CA SER A 10 -1.55 8.29 5.33
C SER A 10 -0.13 8.81 5.12
N HIS A 11 0.24 8.99 3.87
CA HIS A 11 1.52 9.54 3.45
C HIS A 11 1.30 10.68 2.45
N TYR A 12 1.95 11.82 2.71
CA TYR A 12 1.86 13.00 1.85
C TYR A 12 2.97 13.03 0.81
N LEU A 13 2.61 13.37 -0.41
CA LEU A 13 3.57 13.69 -1.48
C LEU A 13 3.07 14.84 -2.33
N ARG A 14 3.99 15.47 -3.03
CA ARG A 14 3.70 16.51 -4.03
C ARG A 14 4.14 16.01 -5.39
N VAL A 15 3.28 16.19 -6.39
CA VAL A 15 3.56 15.78 -7.77
C VAL A 15 4.82 16.47 -8.27
N ARG A 16 5.74 15.68 -8.85
CA ARG A 16 6.99 16.18 -9.42
C ARG A 16 6.84 16.42 -10.91
N TYR A 17 7.65 17.34 -11.44
CA TYR A 17 7.63 17.71 -12.85
C TYR A 17 7.73 16.51 -13.80
N SER A 18 8.62 15.55 -13.51
CA SER A 18 8.84 14.37 -14.35
C SER A 18 7.70 13.34 -14.33
N GLU A 19 6.72 13.51 -13.44
CA GLU A 19 5.63 12.57 -13.25
C GLU A 19 4.38 12.93 -14.07
N VAL A 20 4.38 14.10 -14.70
CA VAL A 20 3.30 14.68 -15.50
C VAL A 20 3.51 14.36 -16.98
N ASP A 21 2.46 13.90 -17.66
CA ASP A 21 2.51 13.63 -19.10
C ASP A 21 2.05 14.84 -19.94
N MET A 22 2.02 14.69 -21.27
CA MET A 22 1.62 15.75 -22.20
C MET A 22 0.17 16.22 -22.03
N GLN A 23 -0.66 15.52 -21.25
CA GLN A 23 -2.04 15.89 -20.96
C GLN A 23 -2.13 16.84 -19.74
N GLY A 24 -1.02 17.12 -19.06
CA GLY A 24 -0.96 18.03 -17.91
C GLY A 24 -1.36 17.38 -16.58
N PHE A 25 -1.48 16.04 -16.56
CA PHE A 25 -1.81 15.25 -15.39
C PHE A 25 -0.72 14.22 -15.10
N VAL A 26 -0.73 13.68 -13.88
CA VAL A 26 0.14 12.56 -13.51
C VAL A 26 -0.09 11.39 -14.45
N PHE A 27 0.99 10.87 -15.04
CA PHE A 27 0.93 9.68 -15.88
C PHE A 27 0.41 8.48 -15.08
N ASN A 28 -0.44 7.65 -15.67
CA ASN A 28 -1.17 6.58 -14.98
C ASN A 28 -0.27 5.66 -14.12
N THR A 29 0.95 5.37 -14.58
CA THR A 29 1.90 4.46 -13.92
C THR A 29 2.48 5.09 -12.65
N ASN A 30 2.55 6.43 -12.57
CA ASN A 30 3.06 7.12 -11.39
C ASN A 30 2.11 7.01 -10.18
N HIS A 31 0.82 6.75 -10.38
CA HIS A 31 -0.08 6.39 -9.29
C HIS A 31 0.42 5.13 -8.55
N VAL A 32 0.93 4.14 -9.30
CA VAL A 32 1.50 2.91 -8.71
C VAL A 32 2.73 3.23 -7.88
N VAL A 33 3.60 4.11 -8.38
CA VAL A 33 4.79 4.57 -7.65
C VAL A 33 4.39 5.26 -6.34
N TYR A 34 3.35 6.09 -6.36
CA TYR A 34 2.82 6.75 -5.16
C TYR A 34 2.29 5.74 -4.13
N PHE A 35 1.51 4.75 -4.57
CA PHE A 35 0.98 3.69 -3.71
C PHE A 35 2.10 2.86 -3.08
N GLN A 36 3.11 2.45 -3.86
CA GLN A 36 4.25 1.68 -3.35
C GLN A 36 5.10 2.51 -2.37
N THR A 37 5.30 3.80 -2.65
CA THR A 37 6.02 4.71 -1.73
C THR A 37 5.30 4.82 -0.39
N ALA A 38 3.98 5.03 -0.42
CA ALA A 38 3.18 5.09 0.80
C ALA A 38 3.17 3.77 1.56
N LEU A 39 3.14 2.64 0.85
CA LEU A 39 3.20 1.30 1.45
C LEU A 39 4.56 1.07 2.13
N GLN A 40 5.68 1.51 1.53
CA GLN A 40 6.98 1.47 2.17
C GLN A 40 7.02 2.29 3.48
N GLU A 41 6.43 3.49 3.47
CA GLU A 41 6.35 4.33 4.67
C GLU A 41 5.39 3.77 5.73
N TYR A 42 4.31 3.10 5.32
CA TYR A 42 3.43 2.36 6.23
C TYR A 42 4.22 1.28 6.99
N PHE A 43 5.02 0.48 6.28
CA PHE A 43 5.87 -0.54 6.88
C PHE A 43 6.94 0.06 7.82
N ARG A 44 7.48 1.23 7.49
CA ARG A 44 8.38 1.98 8.38
C ARG A 44 7.69 2.35 9.71
N VAL A 45 6.45 2.83 9.66
CA VAL A 45 5.69 3.25 10.85
C VAL A 45 5.32 2.08 11.76
N ILE A 46 4.96 0.93 11.20
CA ILE A 46 4.67 -0.27 12.01
C ILE A 46 5.95 -0.91 12.60
N GLY A 47 7.13 -0.39 12.24
CA GLY A 47 8.42 -0.87 12.73
C GLY A 47 8.85 -2.19 12.09
N TYR A 48 8.43 -2.45 10.86
CA TYR A 48 8.85 -3.63 10.11
C TYR A 48 9.90 -3.29 9.05
N ASP A 49 10.97 -4.06 9.05
CA ASP A 49 12.02 -4.01 8.04
C ASP A 49 12.37 -5.45 7.61
N ALA A 50 11.95 -5.80 6.40
CA ALA A 50 12.15 -7.14 5.83
C ALA A 50 13.63 -7.55 5.81
N ASN A 51 14.53 -6.59 5.57
CA ASN A 51 15.97 -6.87 5.44
C ASN A 51 16.59 -7.36 6.76
N THR A 52 16.03 -6.94 7.89
CA THR A 52 16.53 -7.29 9.21
C THR A 52 15.73 -8.40 9.88
N GLN A 53 14.42 -8.45 9.65
CA GLN A 53 13.49 -9.30 10.40
C GLN A 53 13.18 -10.63 9.72
N ASP A 54 13.19 -10.71 8.38
CA ASP A 54 12.75 -11.90 7.62
C ASP A 54 13.82 -12.37 6.62
N LYS A 55 15.03 -12.64 7.14
CA LYS A 55 16.17 -13.10 6.34
C LYS A 55 15.84 -14.39 5.56
N GLY A 56 15.94 -14.32 4.24
CA GLY A 56 15.72 -15.45 3.34
C GLY A 56 14.33 -15.49 2.71
N THR A 57 13.42 -14.60 3.10
CA THR A 57 12.10 -14.44 2.48
C THR A 57 11.88 -13.00 2.02
N ASP A 58 11.04 -12.78 1.02
CA ASP A 58 10.64 -11.43 0.60
C ASP A 58 9.21 -11.43 0.06
N PHE A 59 8.60 -10.25 0.05
CA PHE A 59 7.27 -10.05 -0.50
C PHE A 59 7.32 -9.69 -1.98
N HIS A 60 6.56 -10.43 -2.78
CA HIS A 60 6.40 -10.18 -4.21
C HIS A 60 4.99 -9.72 -4.51
N THR A 61 4.85 -8.66 -5.32
CA THR A 61 3.54 -8.22 -5.80
C THR A 61 3.01 -9.21 -6.83
N VAL A 62 1.91 -9.89 -6.51
CA VAL A 62 1.24 -10.86 -7.41
C VAL A 62 0.00 -10.29 -8.09
N ARG A 63 -0.57 -9.21 -7.53
CA ARG A 63 -1.67 -8.47 -8.15
C ARG A 63 -1.57 -7.00 -7.78
N LEU A 64 -1.85 -6.16 -8.78
CA LEU A 64 -2.06 -4.73 -8.62
C LEU A 64 -3.26 -4.33 -9.49
N SER A 65 -4.24 -3.69 -8.88
CA SER A 65 -5.42 -3.13 -9.56
C SER A 65 -5.52 -1.66 -9.20
N VAL A 66 -5.78 -0.79 -10.18
CA VAL A 66 -5.96 0.65 -9.95
C VAL A 66 -7.20 1.12 -10.68
N ASP A 67 -8.12 1.72 -9.94
CA ASP A 67 -9.29 2.41 -10.46
C ASP A 67 -9.03 3.92 -10.44
N PHE A 68 -9.06 4.56 -11.61
CA PHE A 68 -8.86 6.00 -11.76
C PHE A 68 -10.22 6.72 -11.71
N SER A 69 -10.45 7.48 -10.63
CA SER A 69 -11.70 8.22 -10.41
C SER A 69 -11.65 9.64 -10.97
N SER A 70 -10.50 10.30 -10.87
CA SER A 70 -10.24 11.62 -11.44
C SER A 70 -8.72 11.83 -11.64
N PRO A 71 -8.32 12.74 -12.56
CA PRO A 71 -6.90 12.96 -12.82
C PRO A 71 -6.24 13.78 -11.71
N ILE A 72 -4.95 13.55 -11.47
CA ILE A 72 -4.13 14.35 -10.54
C ILE A 72 -3.44 15.47 -11.34
N PRO A 73 -3.70 16.75 -11.08
CA PRO A 73 -3.02 17.87 -11.75
C PRO A 73 -1.53 17.93 -11.43
N ALA A 74 -0.77 18.58 -12.32
CA ALA A 74 0.60 18.97 -12.02
C ALA A 74 0.68 19.80 -10.72
N ASP A 75 1.76 19.60 -9.96
CA ASP A 75 2.06 20.35 -8.72
C ASP A 75 1.03 20.16 -7.58
N GLU A 76 0.11 19.19 -7.69
CA GLU A 76 -0.90 18.89 -6.67
C GLU A 76 -0.28 18.24 -5.42
N GLU A 77 -0.87 18.53 -4.24
CA GLU A 77 -0.57 17.84 -3.00
C GLU A 77 -1.51 16.64 -2.83
N VAL A 78 -0.92 15.45 -2.84
CA VAL A 78 -1.63 14.17 -2.76
C VAL A 78 -1.40 13.54 -1.39
N GLU A 79 -2.46 13.01 -0.81
CA GLU A 79 -2.43 12.17 0.37
C GLU A 79 -2.82 10.74 -0.03
N ILE A 80 -1.88 9.82 0.19
CA ILE A 80 -2.09 8.38 -0.06
C ILE A 80 -2.44 7.73 1.27
N HIS A 81 -3.62 7.14 1.36
CA HIS A 81 -4.07 6.39 2.53
C HIS A 81 -3.81 4.90 2.29
N VAL A 82 -3.33 4.21 3.32
CA VAL A 82 -2.98 2.79 3.25
C VAL A 82 -3.63 2.06 4.42
N ARG A 83 -4.20 0.88 4.13
CA ARG A 83 -4.60 -0.07 5.16
C ARG A 83 -4.33 -1.50 4.72
N THR A 84 -4.08 -2.35 5.70
CA THR A 84 -4.11 -3.80 5.50
C THR A 84 -5.56 -4.28 5.49
N ALA A 85 -6.02 -4.79 4.34
CA ALA A 85 -7.41 -5.24 4.16
C ALA A 85 -7.61 -6.70 4.56
N ARG A 86 -6.61 -7.56 4.32
CA ARG A 86 -6.64 -8.99 4.66
C ARG A 86 -5.22 -9.53 4.80
N VAL A 87 -5.02 -10.45 5.74
CA VAL A 87 -3.83 -11.30 5.81
C VAL A 87 -4.27 -12.75 5.68
N GLY A 88 -3.73 -13.47 4.70
CA GLY A 88 -3.85 -14.92 4.59
C GLY A 88 -2.58 -15.61 5.08
N ARG A 89 -2.50 -16.95 4.94
CA ARG A 89 -1.32 -17.72 5.37
C ARG A 89 0.00 -17.12 4.87
N SER A 90 0.10 -16.85 3.57
CA SER A 90 1.34 -16.41 2.90
C SER A 90 1.19 -15.10 2.13
N SER A 91 0.08 -14.37 2.31
CA SER A 91 -0.23 -13.20 1.49
C SER A 91 -0.86 -12.08 2.28
N ILE A 92 -0.64 -10.84 1.84
CA ILE A 92 -1.24 -9.64 2.41
C ILE A 92 -1.92 -8.86 1.30
N THR A 93 -3.18 -8.49 1.51
CA THR A 93 -3.93 -7.60 0.63
C THR A 93 -4.00 -6.21 1.25
N PHE A 94 -3.56 -5.21 0.51
CA PHE A 94 -3.64 -3.80 0.87
C PHE A 94 -4.71 -3.11 0.04
N ASP A 95 -5.41 -2.20 0.69
CA ASP A 95 -6.35 -1.28 0.06
C ASP A 95 -5.81 0.13 0.24
N LEU A 96 -5.75 0.88 -0.86
CA LEU A 96 -5.12 2.20 -0.90
C LEU A 96 -6.01 3.18 -1.65
N ILE A 97 -6.00 4.44 -1.23
CA ILE A 97 -6.64 5.53 -1.98
C ILE A 97 -5.71 6.73 -2.07
N ALA A 98 -5.69 7.38 -3.23
CA ALA A 98 -5.03 8.65 -3.45
C ALA A 98 -6.08 9.76 -3.44
N THR A 99 -5.89 10.75 -2.58
CA THR A 99 -6.82 11.85 -2.38
C THR A 99 -6.11 13.19 -2.45
N LYS A 100 -6.86 14.25 -2.76
CA LYS A 100 -6.37 15.61 -2.61
C LYS A 100 -6.25 15.95 -1.13
N LYS A 101 -5.08 16.44 -0.71
CA LYS A 101 -4.81 16.74 0.70
C LYS A 101 -5.79 17.75 1.32
N SER A 102 -6.24 18.74 0.55
CA SER A 102 -7.06 19.85 1.07
C SER A 102 -8.51 19.48 1.39
N ASP A 103 -9.11 18.59 0.60
CA ASP A 103 -10.56 18.31 0.64
C ASP A 103 -10.93 16.82 0.49
N GLN A 104 -9.92 15.94 0.48
CA GLN A 104 -10.07 14.50 0.34
C GLN A 104 -10.77 14.07 -0.97
N HIS A 105 -10.72 14.91 -2.02
CA HIS A 105 -11.20 14.53 -3.34
C HIS A 105 -10.47 13.26 -3.83
N LEU A 106 -11.22 12.23 -4.22
CA LEU A 106 -10.67 10.94 -4.63
C LEU A 106 -10.12 11.00 -6.06
N PHE A 107 -8.82 10.74 -6.21
CA PHE A 107 -8.17 10.59 -7.51
C PHE A 107 -8.17 9.15 -7.99
N SER A 108 -7.76 8.20 -7.14
CA SER A 108 -7.69 6.80 -7.52
C SER A 108 -7.76 5.88 -6.30
N ARG A 109 -8.13 4.62 -6.55
CA ARG A 109 -8.09 3.53 -5.58
C ARG A 109 -7.20 2.42 -6.10
N ALA A 110 -6.47 1.74 -5.22
CA ALA A 110 -5.70 0.57 -5.56
C ALA A 110 -5.91 -0.60 -4.60
N GLU A 111 -5.83 -1.80 -5.15
CA GLU A 111 -5.64 -3.04 -4.41
C GLU A 111 -4.28 -3.62 -4.78
N ILE A 112 -3.46 -3.94 -3.78
CA ILE A 112 -2.15 -4.57 -3.96
C ILE A 112 -2.13 -5.86 -3.16
N ILE A 113 -1.74 -6.97 -3.79
CA ILE A 113 -1.57 -8.25 -3.11
C ILE A 113 -0.10 -8.64 -3.15
N TRP A 114 0.46 -8.84 -1.97
CA TRP A 114 1.80 -9.37 -1.76
C TRP A 114 1.76 -10.81 -1.33
N VAL A 115 2.71 -11.61 -1.80
CA VAL A 115 2.96 -12.99 -1.34
C VAL A 115 4.36 -13.06 -0.76
N ASN A 116 4.49 -13.59 0.46
CA ASN A 116 5.78 -13.89 1.05
C ASN A 116 6.35 -15.16 0.41
N ALA A 117 7.56 -15.08 -0.11
CA ALA A 117 8.24 -16.21 -0.77
C ALA A 117 9.66 -16.39 -0.26
N ASP A 118 10.07 -17.65 -0.14
CA ASP A 118 11.45 -18.02 0.11
C ASP A 118 12.31 -17.67 -1.12
N GLN A 119 13.39 -16.94 -0.91
CA GLN A 119 14.23 -16.39 -1.98
C GLN A 119 15.07 -17.45 -2.70
N ALA A 120 15.31 -18.61 -2.08
CA ALA A 120 16.08 -19.68 -2.70
C ALA A 120 15.20 -20.61 -3.55
N THR A 121 13.97 -20.86 -3.09
CA THR A 121 13.07 -21.86 -3.68
C THR A 121 11.91 -21.25 -4.47
N HIS A 122 11.67 -19.94 -4.30
CA HIS A 122 10.54 -19.19 -4.85
C HIS A 122 9.16 -19.77 -4.47
N LYS A 123 9.10 -20.55 -3.39
CA LYS A 123 7.85 -21.10 -2.85
C LYS A 123 7.27 -20.16 -1.81
N SER A 124 5.94 -20.11 -1.75
CA SER A 124 5.26 -19.29 -0.74
C SER A 124 5.50 -19.83 0.67
N VAL A 125 5.81 -18.90 1.58
CA VAL A 125 6.03 -19.16 2.99
C VAL A 125 5.06 -18.33 3.85
N PRO A 126 4.76 -18.75 5.09
CA PRO A 126 3.84 -17.99 5.92
C PRO A 126 4.32 -16.55 6.17
N VAL A 127 3.37 -15.64 6.39
CA VAL A 127 3.66 -14.31 6.94
C VAL A 127 4.21 -14.49 8.36
N SER A 128 5.29 -13.79 8.70
CA SER A 128 5.93 -13.97 10.01
C SER A 128 4.98 -13.55 11.15
N PRO A 129 4.97 -14.26 12.30
CA PRO A 129 4.10 -13.92 13.42
C PRO A 129 4.34 -12.50 13.97
N ASN A 130 5.58 -12.01 13.87
CA ASN A 130 5.94 -10.65 14.27
C ASN A 130 5.25 -9.61 13.37
N LEU A 131 5.36 -9.77 12.04
CA LEU A 131 4.68 -8.88 11.11
C LEU A 131 3.16 -8.93 11.29
N LEU A 132 2.58 -10.13 11.46
CA LEU A 132 1.16 -10.29 11.74
C LEU A 132 0.72 -9.47 12.97
N ALA A 133 1.47 -9.52 14.06
CA ALA A 133 1.19 -8.75 15.27
C ALA A 133 1.30 -7.23 15.05
N GLN A 134 2.28 -6.77 14.27
CA GLN A 134 2.46 -5.36 13.93
C GLN A 134 1.30 -4.82 13.08
N LEU A 135 0.88 -5.58 12.06
CA LEU A 135 -0.27 -5.23 11.21
C LEU A 135 -1.56 -5.21 12.01
N SER A 136 -1.78 -6.22 12.86
CA SER A 136 -2.96 -6.28 13.73
C SER A 136 -3.06 -5.10 14.68
N LYS A 137 -1.93 -4.68 15.26
CA LYS A 137 -1.87 -3.49 16.11
C LYS A 137 -2.19 -2.22 15.32
N GLN A 138 -1.63 -2.06 14.12
CA GLN A 138 -1.83 -0.88 13.29
C GLN A 138 -3.29 -0.74 12.84
N GLU A 139 -3.94 -1.84 12.46
CA GLU A 139 -5.32 -1.82 11.99
C GLU A 139 -6.36 -1.94 13.09
N SER A 140 -5.94 -2.18 14.34
CA SER A 140 -6.85 -2.51 15.45
C SER A 140 -7.78 -3.70 15.11
N VAL A 141 -7.26 -4.68 14.36
CA VAL A 141 -7.96 -5.89 13.89
C VAL A 141 -7.10 -7.12 14.17
N ASP A 142 -7.72 -8.22 14.62
CA ASP A 142 -7.03 -9.49 14.85
C ASP A 142 -7.01 -10.35 13.57
N PHE A 143 -5.92 -10.30 12.82
CA PHE A 143 -5.76 -11.03 11.56
C PHE A 143 -5.38 -12.50 11.76
N SER A 144 -5.13 -12.95 13.00
CA SER A 144 -4.81 -14.37 13.27
C SER A 144 -6.03 -15.29 13.11
N LYS A 145 -7.24 -14.73 13.05
CA LYS A 145 -8.51 -15.47 13.00
C LYS A 145 -9.11 -15.60 11.59
N ASP A 146 -8.51 -14.98 10.59
CA ASP A 146 -9.00 -14.96 9.20
C ASP A 146 -8.51 -16.17 8.37
N GLU A 147 -7.92 -17.19 8.99
CA GLU A 147 -7.68 -18.50 8.38
C GLU A 147 -9.01 -19.27 8.24
N ALA A 148 -9.79 -18.92 7.20
CA ALA A 148 -10.88 -19.73 6.67
C ALA A 148 -10.69 -19.97 5.17
#